data_AF-E7RS82-F1
#
_entry.id   AF-E7RS82-F1
#
_cell.length_a   1.000
_cell.length_b   1.000
_cell.length_c   1.000
_cell.angle_alpha   90.00
_cell.angle_beta   90.00
_cell.angle_gamma   90.00
#
_symmetry.space_group_name_H-M   'P 1'
#
loop_
_entity.id
_entity.type
_entity.pdbx_description
1 polymer ?
#
loop_
_entity_poly.entity_id
_entity_poly.type
_entity_poly.pdbx_seq_one_letter_code
_entity_poly.pdbx_strand_id
1 'polypeptide(L)' 'MLIFVTEDGLLSNVIIVRSVTPAFDKEALRIVRSMSRRMPGTQNCKVVRVKYNIPINFRAY' A
#
# COMPACT_ATOMS: atom_id res chain seq x y z
N MET A 1 3.19 3.68 -8.58
CA MET A 1 3.87 2.86 -7.53
C MET A 1 3.41 3.37 -6.18
N LEU A 2 2.87 2.48 -5.34
CA LEU A 2 2.44 2.85 -3.99
C LEU A 2 3.39 2.25 -2.96
N ILE A 3 3.69 3.06 -1.95
CA ILE A 3 4.44 2.66 -0.77
C ILE A 3 3.53 2.86 0.43
N PHE A 4 3.37 1.86 1.26
CA PHE A 4 2.73 2.04 2.56
C PHE A 4 3.44 1.22 3.62
N VAL A 5 3.25 1.67 4.84
CA VAL A 5 3.88 1.14 6.02
C VAL A 5 2.78 0.52 6.88
N THR A 6 3.01 -0.67 7.40
CA THR A 6 2.07 -1.33 8.32
C THR A 6 2.79 -1.54 9.63
N GLU A 7 2.31 -0.91 10.71
CA GLU A 7 2.80 -1.19 12.07
C GLU A 7 2.04 -2.34 12.70
N ASP A 8 0.71 -2.31 12.65
CA ASP A 8 -0.12 -3.21 13.47
C ASP A 8 -1.24 -3.88 12.66
N GLY A 9 -1.00 -4.06 11.36
CA GLY A 9 -2.03 -4.46 10.39
C GLY A 9 -2.96 -3.33 9.95
N LEU A 10 -2.77 -2.12 10.51
CA LEU A 10 -3.33 -0.87 10.03
C LEU A 10 -2.41 -0.25 8.97
N LEU A 11 -2.99 0.08 7.82
CA LEU A 11 -2.33 0.80 6.73
C LEU A 11 -2.04 2.24 7.17
N SER A 12 -0.77 2.54 7.46
CA SER A 12 -0.30 3.89 7.73
C SER A 12 0.60 4.39 6.58
N ASN A 13 0.58 5.70 6.33
CA ASN A 13 1.43 6.39 5.36
C ASN A 13 1.40 5.78 3.94
N VAL A 14 0.21 5.72 3.32
CA VAL A 14 0.11 5.39 1.88
C VAL A 14 0.61 6.59 1.07
N ILE A 15 1.71 6.39 0.36
CA ILE A 15 2.37 7.38 -0.48
C ILE A 15 2.30 6.92 -1.92
N ILE A 16 1.87 7.82 -2.81
CA ILE A 16 1.91 7.63 -4.25
C ILE A 16 3.27 8.11 -4.76
N VAL A 17 4.14 7.18 -5.13
CA VAL A 17 5.49 7.48 -5.63
C VAL A 17 5.45 7.96 -7.08
N ARG A 18 4.50 7.44 -7.86
CA ARG A 18 4.33 7.80 -9.27
C ARG A 18 2.85 7.92 -9.57
N SER A 19 2.39 9.17 -9.64
CA SER A 19 1.05 9.54 -10.09
C SER A 19 0.98 9.50 -11.62
N VAL A 20 -0.20 9.16 -12.16
CA VAL A 20 -0.48 9.19 -13.60
C VAL A 20 -1.63 10.16 -13.87
N THR A 21 -2.76 9.97 -13.19
CA THR A 21 -3.88 10.90 -13.17
C THR A 21 -4.55 10.91 -11.79
N PRO A 22 -5.20 12.02 -11.38
CA PRO A 22 -5.92 12.09 -10.11
C PRO A 22 -7.01 11.02 -9.96
N ALA A 23 -7.64 10.60 -11.07
CA ALA A 23 -8.64 9.54 -11.07
C ALA A 23 -8.04 8.17 -10.72
N PHE A 24 -6.88 7.84 -11.30
CA PHE A 24 -6.15 6.61 -11.01
C PHE A 24 -5.57 6.59 -9.60
N ASP A 25 -5.10 7.73 -9.10
CA ASP A 25 -4.61 7.86 -7.73
C ASP A 25 -5.71 7.60 -6.69
N LYS A 26 -6.91 8.16 -6.93
CA LYS A 26 -8.09 7.92 -6.08
C LYS A 26 -8.47 6.45 -6.05
N GLU A 27 -8.44 5.80 -7.21
CA GLU A 27 -8.78 4.38 -7.33
C GLU A 27 -7.72 3.47 -6.68
N ALA A 28 -6.44 3.80 -6.88
CA ALA A 28 -5.32 3.12 -6.25
C ALA A 28 -5.40 3.18 -4.71
N LEU A 29 -5.72 4.35 -4.15
CA LEU A 29 -5.95 4.54 -2.71
C LEU A 29 -7.15 3.73 -2.21
N ARG A 30 -8.24 3.70 -2.98
CA ARG A 30 -9.44 2.93 -2.65
C ARG A 30 -9.13 1.44 -2.57
N ILE A 31 -8.43 0.89 -3.56
CA ILE A 31 -8.02 -0.51 -3.61
C ILE A 31 -7.14 -0.84 -2.40
N VAL A 32 -6.12 -0.03 -2.13
CA VAL A 32 -5.22 -0.26 -0.99
C VAL A 32 -5.96 -0.21 0.34
N ARG A 33 -6.89 0.74 0.54
CA ARG A 33 -7.72 0.81 1.75
C ARG A 33 -8.72 -0.34 1.88
N SER A 34 -9.26 -0.82 0.76
CA SER A 34 -10.18 -1.96 0.73
C SER A 34 -9.49 -3.31 0.98
N MET A 35 -8.15 -3.35 0.91
CA MET A 35 -7.37 -4.55 1.15
C MET A 35 -7.36 -4.87 2.65
N SER A 36 -8.36 -5.62 3.10
CA SER A 36 -8.53 -5.96 4.51
C SER A 36 -7.42 -6.91 4.97
N ARG A 37 -6.79 -6.58 6.11
CA ARG A 37 -5.76 -7.36 6.81
C ARG A 37 -4.49 -7.64 6.00
N ARG A 38 -3.44 -6.91 6.35
CA ARG A 38 -2.06 -7.39 6.19
C ARG A 38 -1.59 -7.85 7.56
N MET A 39 -1.21 -9.12 7.67
CA MET A 39 -0.45 -9.54 8.83
C MET A 39 0.84 -8.70 8.84
N PRO A 40 1.17 -8.03 9.96
CA PRO A 40 2.43 -7.32 10.06
C PRO A 40 3.59 -8.32 9.88
N GLY A 41 4.71 -7.85 9.33
CA GLY A 41 5.86 -8.72 9.18
C GLY A 41 6.40 -9.11 10.55
N THR A 42 6.86 -10.35 10.67
CA THR A 42 7.53 -10.83 11.87
C THR A 42 9.01 -11.02 11.54
N GLN A 43 9.90 -10.37 12.28
CA GLN A 43 11.34 -10.54 12.14
C GLN A 43 11.92 -10.84 13.53
N ASN A 44 12.67 -11.93 13.65
CA ASN A 44 13.23 -12.41 14.93
C ASN A 44 12.16 -12.52 16.05
N CYS A 45 11.00 -13.09 15.72
CA CYS A 45 9.84 -13.24 16.63
C CYS A 45 9.27 -11.91 17.17
N LYS A 46 9.65 -10.77 16.59
CA LYS A 46 9.08 -9.45 16.90
C LYS A 46 8.27 -8.96 15.72
N VAL A 47 7.11 -8.38 16.01
CA VAL A 47 6.33 -7.66 15.00
C VAL A 47 7.13 -6.45 14.56
N VAL A 48 7.43 -6.36 13.27
CA VAL A 48 8.20 -5.26 12.69
C VAL A 48 7.39 -4.53 11.63
N ARG A 49 7.63 -3.23 11.58
CA ARG A 49 7.05 -2.32 10.61
C ARG A 49 7.61 -2.63 9.22
N VAL A 50 6.78 -3.15 8.32
CA VAL A 50 7.19 -3.48 6.94
C VAL A 50 6.72 -2.40 5.97
N LYS A 51 7.63 -2.01 5.06
CA LYS A 51 7.35 -1.16 3.91
C LYS A 51 7.03 -2.04 2.71
N TYR A 52 5.81 -1.94 2.18
CA TYR A 52 5.40 -2.68 1.00
C TYR A 52 5.39 -1.76 -0.22
N ASN A 53 5.98 -2.24 -1.32
CA ASN A 53 5.91 -1.59 -2.62
C ASN A 53 4.92 -2.37 -3.48
N ILE A 54 3.77 -1.76 -3.81
CA ILE A 54 2.81 -2.35 -4.75
C ILE A 54 2.92 -1.65 -6.10
N PRO A 55 3.34 -2.37 -7.16
CA PRO A 55 3.21 -1.87 -8.52
C PRO A 55 1.74 -1.97 -8.94
N ILE A 56 1.10 -0.81 -9.18
CA ILE A 56 -0.22 -0.73 -9.81
C ILE A 56 0.01 -0.22 -11.23
N ASN A 57 -0.34 -1.05 -12.21
CA ASN A 57 -0.26 -0.71 -13.63
C ASN A 57 -1.68 -0.47 -14.15
N PHE A 58 -1.97 0.76 -14.55
CA PHE A 58 -3.19 1.10 -15.26
C PHE A 58 -3.00 0.81 -16.75
N ARG A 59 -3.85 -0.04 -17.32
CA ARG A 59 -3.88 -0.30 -18.75
C ARG A 59 -5.05 0.51 -19.34
N ALA A 60 -4.75 1.49 -20.19
CA ALA A 60 -5.75 2.13 -21.02
C ALA A 60 -6.00 1.21 -22.23
N TYR A 61 -7.27 0.90 -22.49
CA TYR A 61 -7.71 0.23 -23.72
C TYR A 61 -7.84 1.24 -24.85
#